data_AF-A0A0G1TKU9-F1
#
_entry.id   AF-A0A0G1TKU9-F1
#
_cell.length_a   1.000
_cell.length_b   1.000
_cell.length_c   1.000
_cell.angle_alpha   90.00
_cell.angle_beta   90.00
_cell.angle_gamma   90.00
#
_symmetry.space_group_name_H-M   'P 1'
#
loop_
_entity.id
_entity.type
_entity.pdbx_description
1 polymer ?
#
loop_
_entity_poly.entity_id
_entity_poly.type
_entity_poly.pdbx_seq_one_letter_code
_entity_poly.pdbx_strand_id
1 'polypeptide(L)'
;KNNNGVRDDVELAIFKKYPNSAKIRAAELQYAMALQLMLTKVSNSQIWKAAAIEVSRGAACIGETVPNRDYKIYVQRTEEVDALVLNTSLRKETNDKIYDFTTSYGLPNTKLCNVDL
;
A
#
# COMPACT_ATOMS: atom_id res chain seq x y z
N LYS A 1 -10.09 -16.49 -3.69
CA LYS A 1 -9.58 -15.47 -2.77
C LYS A 1 -8.58 -16.13 -1.85
N ASN A 2 -7.32 -15.71 -1.96
CA ASN A 2 -6.36 -15.87 -0.88
C ASN A 2 -6.86 -15.04 0.35
N ASN A 3 -6.61 -15.51 1.56
CA ASN A 3 -7.03 -14.80 2.79
C ASN A 3 -6.00 -13.74 3.22
N ASN A 4 -5.19 -13.23 2.30
CA ASN A 4 -4.07 -12.32 2.60
C ASN A 4 -4.49 -10.83 2.60
N GLY A 5 -5.76 -10.52 2.31
CA GLY A 5 -6.24 -9.14 2.29
C GLY A 5 -5.78 -8.33 1.08
N VAL A 6 -5.22 -8.97 0.06
CA VAL A 6 -4.89 -8.40 -1.25
C VAL A 6 -5.84 -8.99 -2.30
N ARG A 7 -6.02 -8.32 -3.43
CA ARG A 7 -6.81 -8.84 -4.54
C ARG A 7 -5.93 -9.76 -5.37
N ASP A 8 -6.48 -10.92 -5.75
CA ASP A 8 -5.78 -11.93 -6.55
C ASP A 8 -5.12 -11.32 -7.82
N ASP A 9 -5.77 -10.37 -8.51
CA ASP A 9 -5.23 -9.73 -9.71
C ASP A 9 -4.06 -8.77 -9.44
N VAL A 10 -4.09 -8.07 -8.30
CA VAL A 10 -2.99 -7.20 -7.85
C VAL A 10 -1.79 -8.04 -7.44
N GLU A 11 -2.01 -9.14 -6.70
CA GLU A 11 -0.95 -10.07 -6.31
C GLU A 11 -0.27 -10.67 -7.54
N LEU A 12 -1.06 -11.19 -8.50
CA LEU A 12 -0.51 -11.77 -9.74
C LEU A 12 0.30 -10.75 -10.54
N ALA A 13 -0.13 -9.49 -10.61
CA ALA A 13 0.62 -8.43 -11.29
C ALA A 13 1.98 -8.15 -10.63
N ILE A 14 2.02 -8.04 -9.30
CA ILE A 14 3.24 -7.84 -8.53
C ILE A 14 4.20 -9.04 -8.69
N PHE A 15 3.67 -10.27 -8.60
CA PHE A 15 4.47 -11.49 -8.77
C PHE A 15 5.06 -11.60 -10.19
N LYS A 16 4.27 -11.28 -11.22
CA LYS A 16 4.73 -11.29 -12.61
C LYS A 16 5.84 -10.27 -12.85
N LYS A 17 5.76 -9.10 -12.20
CA LYS A 17 6.74 -8.04 -12.38
C LYS A 17 8.06 -8.30 -11.63
N TYR A 18 7.97 -8.87 -10.43
CA TYR A 18 9.13 -9.13 -9.58
C TYR A 18 9.27 -10.62 -9.25
N PRO A 19 9.46 -11.51 -10.24
CA PRO A 19 9.52 -12.96 -10.01
C PRO A 19 10.72 -13.34 -9.13
N ASN A 20 11.81 -12.58 -9.22
CA ASN A 20 13.09 -12.90 -8.59
C ASN A 20 13.39 -12.09 -7.31
N SER A 21 12.43 -11.32 -6.79
CA SER A 21 12.63 -10.54 -5.56
C SER A 21 11.46 -10.67 -4.61
N ALA A 22 11.57 -11.61 -3.67
CA ALA A 22 10.60 -11.76 -2.59
C ALA A 22 10.46 -10.49 -1.74
N LYS A 23 11.57 -9.75 -1.53
CA LYS A 23 11.59 -8.50 -0.76
C LYS A 23 10.75 -7.40 -1.42
N ILE A 24 10.89 -7.19 -2.74
CA ILE A 24 10.08 -6.20 -3.46
C ILE A 24 8.61 -6.61 -3.44
N ARG A 25 8.31 -7.89 -3.71
CA ARG A 25 6.92 -8.38 -3.66
C ARG A 25 6.29 -8.15 -2.30
N ALA A 26 6.98 -8.49 -1.22
CA ALA A 26 6.45 -8.33 0.14
C ALA A 26 6.17 -6.86 0.46
N ALA A 27 7.07 -5.93 0.08
CA ALA A 27 6.87 -4.50 0.26
C ALA A 27 5.66 -3.96 -0.52
N GLU A 28 5.55 -4.29 -1.81
CA GLU A 28 4.44 -3.84 -2.66
C GLU A 28 3.11 -4.46 -2.24
N LEU A 29 3.09 -5.72 -1.79
CA LEU A 29 1.89 -6.36 -1.24
C LEU A 29 1.43 -5.74 0.07
N GLN A 30 2.37 -5.39 0.96
CA GLN A 30 2.03 -4.68 2.20
C GLN A 30 1.36 -3.34 1.91
N TYR A 31 1.90 -2.60 0.93
CA TYR A 31 1.29 -1.34 0.48
C TYR A 31 -0.08 -1.57 -0.16
N ALA A 32 -0.21 -2.54 -1.06
CA ALA A 32 -1.47 -2.89 -1.71
C ALA A 32 -2.56 -3.30 -0.69
N MET A 33 -2.21 -4.08 0.32
CA MET A 33 -3.10 -4.49 1.40
C MET A 33 -3.60 -3.27 2.19
N ALA A 34 -2.71 -2.32 2.50
CA ALA A 34 -3.06 -1.12 3.23
C ALA A 34 -4.00 -0.19 2.42
N LEU A 35 -3.77 -0.04 1.12
CA LEU A 35 -4.68 0.69 0.23
C LEU A 35 -6.06 0.01 0.17
N GLN A 36 -6.11 -1.32 0.13
CA GLN A 36 -7.38 -2.04 0.16
C GLN A 36 -8.11 -1.90 1.50
N LEU A 37 -7.36 -1.89 2.61
CA LEU A 37 -7.92 -1.59 3.93
C LEU A 37 -8.54 -0.20 3.95
N MET A 38 -7.83 0.80 3.40
CA MET A 38 -8.31 2.17 3.27
C MET A 38 -9.65 2.21 2.50
N LEU A 39 -9.71 1.58 1.33
CA LEU A 39 -10.93 1.53 0.49
C LEU A 39 -12.11 0.77 1.11
N THR A 40 -11.86 -0.24 1.94
CA THR A 40 -12.91 -1.18 2.36
C THR A 40 -13.36 -1.04 3.80
N LYS A 41 -12.57 -0.40 4.67
CA LYS A 41 -12.85 -0.32 6.10
C LYS A 41 -13.08 1.09 6.61
N VAL A 42 -12.56 2.12 5.92
CA VAL A 42 -12.65 3.49 6.43
C VAL A 42 -14.09 3.99 6.39
N SER A 43 -14.63 4.30 7.57
CA SER A 43 -15.97 4.88 7.76
C SER A 43 -16.00 6.00 8.80
N ASN A 44 -14.86 6.32 9.40
CA ASN A 44 -14.65 7.42 10.34
C ASN A 44 -13.14 7.73 10.45
N SER A 45 -12.81 8.82 11.12
CA SER A 45 -11.42 9.30 11.27
C SER A 45 -10.51 8.37 12.08
N GLN A 46 -11.05 7.60 13.03
CA GLN A 46 -10.28 6.62 13.80
C GLN A 46 -9.81 5.47 12.91
N ILE A 47 -10.69 4.93 12.08
CA ILE A 47 -10.34 3.86 11.15
C ILE A 47 -9.45 4.39 10.03
N TRP A 48 -9.73 5.61 9.54
CA TRP A 48 -8.85 6.30 8.60
C TRP A 48 -7.42 6.40 9.13
N LYS A 49 -7.25 6.82 10.38
CA LYS A 49 -5.93 6.95 11.02
C LYS A 49 -5.19 5.62 11.10
N ALA A 50 -5.90 4.54 11.47
CA ALA A 50 -5.31 3.20 11.50
C ALA A 50 -4.86 2.74 10.10
N ALA A 51 -5.69 2.97 9.08
CA ALA A 51 -5.33 2.63 7.69
C ALA A 51 -4.18 3.50 7.15
N ALA A 52 -4.17 4.80 7.45
CA ALA A 52 -3.14 5.74 7.00
C ALA A 52 -1.75 5.40 7.55
N ILE A 53 -1.68 4.90 8.79
CA ILE A 53 -0.44 4.36 9.37
C ILE A 53 0.08 3.18 8.55
N GLU A 54 -0.79 2.23 8.18
CA GLU A 54 -0.39 1.07 7.38
C GLU A 54 -0.01 1.44 5.94
N VAL A 55 -0.70 2.42 5.34
CA VAL A 55 -0.33 2.97 4.01
C VAL A 55 1.06 3.60 4.08
N SER A 56 1.34 4.40 5.11
CA SER A 56 2.65 5.01 5.33
C SER A 56 3.75 3.97 5.53
N ARG A 57 3.46 2.90 6.28
CA ARG A 57 4.37 1.77 6.49
C ARG A 57 4.67 1.03 5.19
N GLY A 58 3.63 0.69 4.42
CA GLY A 58 3.77 0.03 3.12
C GLY A 58 4.60 0.86 2.14
N ALA A 59 4.33 2.16 2.05
CA ALA A 59 5.09 3.08 1.21
C ALA A 59 6.57 3.15 1.65
N ALA A 60 6.83 3.34 2.94
CA ALA A 60 8.19 3.30 3.47
C ALA A 60 8.89 1.96 3.20
N CYS A 61 8.16 0.85 3.24
CA CYS A 61 8.68 -0.47 2.94
C CYS A 61 9.10 -0.61 1.47
N ILE A 62 8.34 -0.04 0.53
CA ILE A 62 8.77 0.09 -0.87
C ILE A 62 10.09 0.87 -0.93
N GLY A 63 10.20 2.00 -0.23
CA GLY A 63 11.42 2.81 -0.16
C GLY A 63 12.67 2.04 0.31
N GLU A 64 12.54 1.11 1.27
CA GLU A 64 13.63 0.25 1.75
C GLU A 64 14.07 -0.83 0.74
N THR A 65 13.33 -1.01 -0.35
CA THR A 65 13.68 -1.91 -1.47
C THR A 65 14.20 -1.17 -2.71
N VAL A 66 14.28 0.15 -2.65
CA VAL A 66 14.71 0.99 -3.76
C VAL A 66 16.25 1.10 -3.75
N PRO A 67 16.93 0.74 -4.85
CA PRO A 67 18.38 0.89 -4.96
C PRO A 67 18.81 2.34 -4.74
N ASN A 68 19.82 2.55 -3.89
CA ASN A 68 20.37 3.88 -3.57
C ASN A 68 19.34 4.93 -3.13
N ARG A 69 18.16 4.52 -2.65
CA ARG A 69 17.04 5.41 -2.32
C ARG A 69 16.67 6.35 -3.48
N ASP A 70 16.77 5.87 -4.73
CA ASP A 70 16.39 6.61 -5.92
C ASP A 70 14.90 7.01 -5.88
N TYR A 71 14.65 8.31 -5.73
CA TYR A 71 13.31 8.86 -5.61
C TYR A 71 12.41 8.56 -6.81
N LYS A 72 12.95 8.48 -8.04
CA LYS A 72 12.14 8.19 -9.23
C LYS A 72 11.64 6.75 -9.22
N ILE A 73 12.50 5.81 -8.82
CA ILE A 73 12.12 4.39 -8.69
C ILE A 73 11.09 4.23 -7.57
N TYR A 74 11.26 4.95 -6.46
CA TYR A 74 10.28 4.97 -5.37
C TYR A 74 8.90 5.42 -5.85
N VAL A 75 8.81 6.62 -6.45
CA VAL A 75 7.56 7.18 -6.97
C VAL A 75 6.92 6.24 -7.99
N GLN A 76 7.72 5.73 -8.93
CA GLN A 76 7.23 4.80 -9.95
C GLN A 76 6.58 3.57 -9.31
N ARG A 77 7.24 2.92 -8.33
CA ARG A 77 6.70 1.71 -7.70
C ARG A 77 5.43 2.00 -6.90
N THR A 78 5.38 3.12 -6.18
CA THR A 78 4.16 3.50 -5.44
C THR A 78 2.99 3.76 -6.39
N GLU A 79 3.21 4.52 -7.47
CA GLU A 79 2.17 4.84 -8.46
C GLU A 79 1.67 3.59 -9.21
N GLU A 80 2.56 2.64 -9.49
CA GLU A 80 2.19 1.37 -10.10
C GLU A 80 1.28 0.54 -9.20
N VAL A 81 1.57 0.46 -7.90
CA VAL A 81 0.71 -0.23 -6.94
C VAL A 81 -0.62 0.51 -6.77
N ASP A 82 -0.60 1.84 -6.69
CA ASP A 82 -1.82 2.66 -6.67
C ASP A 82 -2.70 2.39 -7.88
N ALA A 83 -2.12 2.36 -9.08
CA ALA A 83 -2.83 2.09 -10.32
C ALA A 83 -3.44 0.68 -10.34
N LEU A 84 -2.76 -0.33 -9.78
CA LEU A 84 -3.29 -1.69 -9.66
C LEU A 84 -4.48 -1.75 -8.69
N VAL A 85 -4.36 -1.08 -7.53
CA VAL A 85 -5.40 -1.12 -6.49
C VAL A 85 -6.61 -0.24 -6.87
N LEU A 86 -6.39 0.96 -7.39
CA LEU A 86 -7.41 1.97 -7.75
C LEU A 86 -7.88 1.87 -9.22
N ASN A 87 -7.76 0.69 -9.83
CA ASN A 87 -8.00 0.46 -11.26
C ASN A 87 -9.47 0.59 -11.76
N THR A 88 -10.41 1.06 -10.94
CA THR A 88 -11.81 1.28 -11.36
C THR A 88 -12.34 2.63 -10.87
N SER A 89 -13.30 3.21 -11.58
CA SER A 89 -13.91 4.50 -11.20
C SER A 89 -14.48 4.47 -9.79
N LEU A 90 -15.21 3.39 -9.43
CA LEU A 90 -15.75 3.22 -8.08
C LEU A 90 -14.67 3.27 -6.99
N ARG A 91 -13.49 2.69 -7.23
CA ARG A 91 -12.39 2.71 -6.25
C ARG A 91 -11.76 4.09 -6.14
N LYS A 92 -11.63 4.81 -7.26
CA LYS A 92 -11.17 6.19 -7.26
C LYS A 92 -12.13 7.11 -6.51
N GLU A 93 -13.43 7.02 -6.81
CA GLU A 93 -14.47 7.78 -6.09
C GLU A 93 -14.53 7.43 -4.60
N THR A 94 -14.31 6.16 -4.25
CA THR A 94 -14.22 5.74 -2.84
C THR A 94 -13.00 6.35 -2.16
N ASN A 95 -11.85 6.35 -2.84
CA ASN A 95 -10.63 7.01 -2.36
C ASN A 95 -10.84 8.51 -2.14
N ASP A 96 -11.58 9.17 -3.03
CA ASP A 96 -11.89 10.60 -2.90
C ASP A 96 -12.76 10.87 -1.66
N LYS A 97 -13.79 10.05 -1.42
CA LYS A 97 -14.65 10.17 -0.23
C LYS A 97 -13.92 9.92 1.09
N ILE A 98 -12.86 9.10 1.06
CA ILE A 98 -12.05 8.80 2.25
C ILE A 98 -11.35 10.05 2.77
N TYR A 99 -11.12 11.07 1.93
CA TYR A 99 -10.55 12.34 2.38
C TYR A 99 -11.40 13.05 3.44
N ASP A 100 -12.72 12.84 3.48
CA ASP A 100 -13.61 13.44 4.49
C ASP A 100 -13.29 12.97 5.93
N PHE A 101 -12.61 11.83 6.06
CA PHE A 101 -12.19 11.27 7.34
C PHE A 101 -10.75 11.63 7.73
N THR A 102 -10.06 12.42 6.90
CA THR A 102 -8.66 12.80 7.11
C THR A 102 -8.48 13.52 8.44
N THR A 103 -7.46 13.11 9.20
CA THR A 103 -7.08 13.76 10.45
C THR A 103 -5.57 13.68 10.68
N SER A 104 -5.06 14.31 11.73
CA SER A 104 -3.64 14.21 12.07
C SER A 104 -3.32 12.84 12.65
N TYR A 105 -2.15 12.32 12.27
CA TYR A 105 -1.63 11.07 12.83
C TYR A 105 -0.11 11.12 12.92
N GLY A 106 0.41 10.31 13.83
CA GLY A 106 1.83 10.03 13.96
C GLY A 106 2.04 8.53 13.88
N LEU A 107 3.23 8.12 13.45
CA LEU A 107 3.61 6.72 13.46
C LEU A 107 3.90 6.28 14.90
N PRO A 108 3.27 5.20 15.40
CA PRO A 108 3.43 4.78 16.78
C PRO A 108 4.83 4.19 17.09
N ASN A 109 5.60 3.82 16.06
CA ASN A 109 6.97 3.33 16.19
C ASN A 109 7.75 3.53 14.88
N THR A 110 9.08 3.32 14.93
CA THR A 110 9.99 3.44 13.78
C THR A 110 10.10 2.17 12.94
N LYS A 111 9.46 1.05 13.32
CA LYS A 111 9.44 -0.17 12.50
C LYS A 111 8.42 0.01 11.36
N LEU A 112 8.93 0.47 10.21
CA LEU A 112 8.12 0.81 9.04
C LEU A 112 7.82 -0.41 8.16
N CYS A 113 8.78 -1.31 8.02
CA CYS A 113 8.77 -2.41 7.08
C CYS A 113 9.06 -3.70 7.84
N ASN A 114 8.20 -4.71 7.68
CA ASN A 114 8.34 -6.00 8.33
C ASN A 114 8.55 -7.10 7.27
N VAL A 115 9.54 -6.87 6.38
CA VAL A 115 9.93 -7.82 5.32
C VAL A 115 11.17 -8.62 5.72
N ASP A 116 11.24 -9.01 7.00
CA ASP A 116 12.20 -9.99 7.47
C ASP A 116 11.87 -11.32 6.75
N LEU A 117 12.58 -11.59 5.65
CA LEU A 117 12.51 -12.77 4.80
C LEU A 117 13.76 -13.62 4.98
#